data_AF-A0A7S2CLH0-F1
#
_entry.id   AF-A0A7S2CLH0-F1
#
_cell.length_a   1.000
_cell.length_b   1.000
_cell.length_c   1.000
_cell.angle_alpha   90.00
_cell.angle_beta   90.00
_cell.angle_gamma   90.00
#
_symmetry.space_group_name_H-M   'P 1'
#
loop_
_entity.id
_entity.type
_entity.pdbx_description
1 polymer ?
#
loop_
_entity_poly.entity_id
_entity_poly.type
_entity_poly.pdbx_seq_one_letter_code
_entity_poly.pdbx_strand_id
1 'polypeptide(L)'
;CAKMPADKSKTSGSEAAMPVGSPKRRVRRSRPKQATDSLDSLAETTTSWSDLELLKGRTASVMDRVEYLASTSNLFTDFRAAEAKDLNNSLRHTTQGGGRQNLALSERISKSKSAASLVLEGQKERLLKGGTIVRRADALTRYIVSSETLKHGKQSSQAAKTSAKGTTFRMMRPYPMYDELYEFEQRIPGEPRESPMMAVSIRMPYTLSEKARLHGSPKPDKTKSKSNSDDESEADED
;
A
#
# COMPACT_ATOMS: atom_id res chain seq x y z
N CYS A 1 -45.33 -6.79 22.05
CA CYS A 1 -44.19 -7.01 22.95
C CYS A 1 -43.93 -8.51 23.12
N ALA A 2 -43.08 -9.09 22.27
CA ALA A 2 -42.71 -10.50 22.34
C ALA A 2 -41.40 -10.67 23.11
N LYS A 3 -41.42 -11.52 24.14
CA LYS A 3 -40.33 -11.80 25.06
C LYS A 3 -39.54 -12.99 24.49
N MET A 4 -38.31 -12.78 24.06
CA MET A 4 -37.41 -13.84 23.59
C MET A 4 -36.62 -14.42 24.78
N PRO A 5 -36.44 -15.75 24.89
CA PRO A 5 -35.59 -16.35 25.91
C PRO A 5 -34.11 -16.32 25.49
N ALA A 6 -33.24 -16.11 26.48
CA ALA A 6 -31.79 -16.07 26.35
C ALA A 6 -31.20 -17.46 26.60
N ASP A 7 -30.63 -18.07 25.57
CA ASP A 7 -29.83 -19.30 25.69
C ASP A 7 -28.40 -18.96 26.16
N LYS A 8 -28.01 -19.55 27.29
CA LYS A 8 -26.66 -19.49 27.85
C LYS A 8 -25.91 -20.77 27.48
N SER A 9 -25.19 -20.77 26.37
CA SER A 9 -24.22 -21.84 26.05
C SER A 9 -22.87 -21.53 26.70
N LYS A 10 -22.48 -22.34 27.68
CA LYS A 10 -21.20 -22.31 28.39
C LYS A 10 -20.21 -23.23 27.66
N THR A 11 -19.36 -22.66 26.80
CA THR A 11 -18.25 -23.37 26.15
C THR A 11 -16.96 -23.20 26.97
N SER A 12 -16.53 -24.25 27.67
CA SER A 12 -15.21 -24.35 28.28
C SER A 12 -14.17 -24.70 27.20
N GLY A 13 -13.57 -23.68 26.61
CA GLY A 13 -12.43 -23.81 25.70
C GLY A 13 -11.12 -23.82 26.48
N SER A 14 -10.40 -24.94 26.37
CA SER A 14 -9.03 -25.12 26.83
C SER A 14 -8.09 -24.08 26.21
N GLU A 15 -7.47 -23.25 27.05
CA GLU A 15 -6.43 -22.30 26.66
C GLU A 15 -5.13 -23.06 26.33
N ALA A 16 -4.92 -23.35 25.05
CA ALA A 16 -3.58 -23.65 24.54
C ALA A 16 -2.79 -22.33 24.46
N ALA A 17 -2.01 -22.04 25.50
CA ALA A 17 -1.08 -20.92 25.55
C ALA A 17 0.05 -21.13 24.53
N MET A 18 -0.14 -20.60 23.32
CA MET A 18 0.93 -20.48 22.33
C MET A 18 1.92 -19.40 22.81
N PRO A 19 3.26 -19.64 22.79
CA PRO A 19 4.24 -18.62 23.12
C PRO A 19 4.24 -17.55 22.02
N VAL A 20 3.52 -16.46 22.26
CA VAL A 20 3.54 -15.28 21.41
C VAL A 20 4.89 -14.59 21.63
N GLY A 21 5.85 -14.87 20.76
CA GLY A 21 7.12 -14.16 20.72
C GLY A 21 6.85 -12.66 20.61
N SER A 22 7.19 -11.93 21.67
CA SER A 22 7.03 -10.48 21.76
C SER A 22 7.64 -9.82 20.51
N PRO A 23 6.88 -9.05 19.72
CA PRO A 23 7.44 -8.35 18.57
C PRO A 23 8.51 -7.40 19.08
N LYS A 24 9.77 -7.64 18.66
CA LYS A 24 10.89 -6.73 18.90
C LYS A 24 10.42 -5.32 18.56
N ARG A 25 10.36 -4.46 19.58
CA ARG A 25 10.05 -3.03 19.47
C ARG A 25 10.95 -2.48 18.37
N ARG A 26 10.38 -2.27 17.17
CA ARG A 26 11.02 -1.53 16.10
C ARG A 26 11.36 -0.18 16.71
N VAL A 27 12.65 0.09 16.90
CA VAL A 27 13.17 1.40 17.26
C VAL A 27 12.56 2.35 16.23
N ARG A 28 11.62 3.19 16.68
CA ARG A 28 11.09 4.30 15.89
C ARG A 28 12.30 5.21 15.66
N ARG A 29 13.04 4.96 14.57
CA ARG A 29 14.02 5.90 14.04
C ARG A 29 13.25 7.20 13.85
N SER A 30 13.63 8.21 14.61
CA SER A 30 13.14 9.57 14.47
C SER A 30 13.24 9.92 13.00
N ARG A 31 12.09 10.04 12.33
CA ARG A 31 12.05 10.60 10.98
C ARG A 31 12.81 11.93 11.06
N PRO A 32 13.75 12.21 10.13
CA PRO A 32 14.27 13.56 10.00
C PRO A 32 13.04 14.46 9.88
N LYS A 33 12.94 15.44 10.78
CA LYS A 33 11.93 16.49 10.69
C LYS A 33 12.16 17.15 9.33
N GLN A 34 11.47 16.66 8.30
CA GLN A 34 11.21 17.45 7.12
C GLN A 34 10.65 18.75 7.68
N ALA A 35 11.31 19.85 7.33
CA ALA A 35 10.81 21.19 7.64
C ALA A 35 9.41 21.28 7.03
N THR A 36 8.42 20.87 7.81
CA THR A 36 7.06 21.32 7.63
C THR A 36 7.20 22.79 7.95
N ASP A 37 7.37 23.61 6.91
CA ASP A 37 7.08 25.03 6.95
C ASP A 37 5.77 25.16 7.72
N SER A 38 5.90 25.50 9.00
CA SER A 38 4.80 25.48 9.94
C SER A 38 3.84 26.54 9.45
N LEU A 39 2.60 26.15 9.16
CA LEU A 39 1.54 27.10 8.82
C LEU A 39 1.43 28.21 9.88
N ASP A 40 1.88 27.94 11.11
CA ASP A 40 1.99 28.91 12.21
C ASP A 40 2.98 30.05 11.92
N SER A 41 4.04 29.83 11.15
CA SER A 41 5.00 30.90 10.78
C SER A 41 4.39 31.91 9.78
N LEU A 42 3.31 31.56 9.10
CA LEU A 42 2.59 32.48 8.19
C LEU A 42 1.60 33.39 8.95
N ALA A 43 1.24 33.04 10.18
CA ALA A 43 0.28 33.82 10.98
C ALA A 43 0.90 35.09 11.61
N GLU A 44 2.23 35.13 11.75
CA GLU A 44 2.94 36.23 12.42
C GLU A 44 3.41 37.34 11.47
N THR A 45 3.42 37.10 10.16
CA THR A 45 3.76 38.13 9.16
C THR A 45 2.51 38.91 8.78
N THR A 46 2.60 40.25 8.74
CA THR A 46 1.55 41.15 8.23
C THR A 46 1.06 40.67 6.86
N THR A 47 -0.07 39.97 6.85
CA THR A 47 -0.51 39.21 5.68
C THR A 47 -1.03 40.20 4.64
N SER A 48 -0.29 40.37 3.54
CA SER A 48 -0.75 41.20 2.45
C SER A 48 -1.90 40.50 1.70
N TRP A 49 -2.77 41.26 1.01
CA TRP A 49 -3.81 40.67 0.17
C TRP A 49 -3.23 39.70 -0.87
N SER A 50 -2.03 39.98 -1.40
CA SER A 50 -1.30 39.07 -2.28
C SER A 50 -0.94 37.74 -1.63
N ASP A 51 -0.51 37.75 -0.37
CA ASP A 51 -0.18 36.52 0.36
C ASP A 51 -1.43 35.67 0.59
N LEU A 52 -2.56 36.34 0.86
CA LEU A 52 -3.86 35.69 1.04
C LEU A 52 -4.30 35.00 -0.26
N GLU A 53 -4.19 35.66 -1.41
CA GLU A 53 -4.51 35.02 -2.71
C GLU A 53 -3.57 33.85 -3.03
N LEU A 54 -2.28 33.98 -2.71
CA LEU A 54 -1.31 32.91 -2.88
C LEU A 54 -1.63 31.72 -1.97
N LEU A 55 -2.05 31.98 -0.72
CA LEU A 55 -2.49 30.95 0.22
C LEU A 55 -3.76 30.24 -0.28
N LYS A 56 -4.75 30.97 -0.82
CA LYS A 56 -5.93 30.34 -1.45
C LYS A 56 -5.52 29.40 -2.58
N GLY A 57 -4.60 29.84 -3.45
CA GLY A 57 -4.11 29.03 -4.55
C GLY A 57 -3.42 27.76 -4.09
N ARG A 58 -2.57 27.88 -3.05
CA ARG A 58 -1.91 26.74 -2.41
C ARG A 58 -2.93 25.78 -1.79
N THR A 59 -3.89 26.29 -1.02
CA THR A 59 -4.91 25.46 -0.39
C THR A 59 -5.78 24.74 -1.42
N ALA A 60 -6.24 25.43 -2.46
CA ALA A 60 -7.00 24.81 -3.55
C ALA A 60 -6.19 23.68 -4.23
N SER A 61 -4.91 23.92 -4.50
CA SER A 61 -3.99 22.93 -5.07
C SER A 61 -3.78 21.74 -4.14
N VAL A 62 -3.57 21.95 -2.84
CA VAL A 62 -3.40 20.88 -1.85
C VAL A 62 -4.66 20.04 -1.75
N MET A 63 -5.83 20.66 -1.64
CA MET A 63 -7.10 19.93 -1.57
C MET A 63 -7.27 19.04 -2.81
N ASP A 64 -6.94 19.58 -3.98
CA ASP A 64 -7.11 18.90 -5.25
C ASP A 64 -6.12 17.74 -5.44
N ARG A 65 -4.88 17.89 -4.95
CA ARG A 65 -3.94 16.76 -4.82
C ARG A 65 -4.45 15.68 -3.87
N VAL A 66 -5.05 16.05 -2.74
CA VAL A 66 -5.64 15.08 -1.81
C VAL A 66 -6.78 14.31 -2.47
N GLU A 67 -7.65 14.99 -3.22
CA GLU A 67 -8.72 14.34 -3.98
C GLU A 67 -8.16 13.40 -5.05
N TYR A 68 -7.14 13.83 -5.79
CA TYR A 68 -6.43 12.97 -6.75
C TYR A 68 -5.90 11.72 -6.07
N LEU A 69 -5.12 11.86 -4.98
CA LEU A 69 -4.52 10.73 -4.28
C LEU A 69 -5.58 9.77 -3.73
N ALA A 70 -6.64 10.29 -3.10
CA ALA A 70 -7.74 9.48 -2.59
C ALA A 70 -8.45 8.71 -3.72
N SER A 71 -8.73 9.38 -4.84
CA SER A 71 -9.37 8.75 -6.00
C SER A 71 -8.48 7.69 -6.63
N THR A 72 -7.19 7.99 -6.80
CA THR A 72 -6.22 7.05 -7.37
C THR A 72 -5.99 5.85 -6.47
N SER A 73 -6.04 6.01 -5.14
CA SER A 73 -5.94 4.89 -4.19
C SER A 73 -7.05 3.87 -4.42
N ASN A 74 -8.30 4.34 -4.57
CA ASN A 74 -9.45 3.46 -4.85
C ASN A 74 -9.33 2.79 -6.23
N LEU A 75 -8.92 3.55 -7.25
CA LEU A 75 -8.68 2.98 -8.58
C LEU A 75 -7.57 1.92 -8.55
N PHE A 76 -6.52 2.12 -7.76
CA PHE A 76 -5.45 1.16 -7.59
C PHE A 76 -5.88 -0.10 -6.85
N THR A 77 -6.78 0.00 -5.87
CA THR A 77 -7.31 -1.20 -5.20
C THR A 77 -8.10 -2.06 -6.19
N ASP A 78 -8.91 -1.44 -7.03
CA ASP A 78 -9.70 -2.14 -8.05
C ASP A 78 -8.80 -2.74 -9.13
N PHE A 79 -7.81 -1.97 -9.60
CA PHE A 79 -6.80 -2.43 -10.55
C PHE A 79 -6.02 -3.65 -10.01
N ARG A 80 -5.55 -3.58 -8.76
CA ARG A 80 -4.83 -4.70 -8.12
C ARG A 80 -5.72 -5.94 -7.97
N ALA A 81 -6.99 -5.77 -7.62
CA ALA A 81 -7.93 -6.87 -7.52
C ALA A 81 -8.16 -7.55 -8.88
N ALA A 82 -8.29 -6.77 -9.96
CA ALA A 82 -8.41 -7.26 -11.32
C ALA A 82 -7.13 -8.01 -11.75
N GLU A 83 -5.95 -7.42 -11.56
CA GLU A 83 -4.68 -8.07 -11.91
C GLU A 83 -4.44 -9.36 -11.12
N ALA A 84 -4.75 -9.37 -9.82
CA ALA A 84 -4.61 -10.57 -9.00
C ALA A 84 -5.53 -11.71 -9.50
N LYS A 85 -6.76 -11.37 -9.91
CA LYS A 85 -7.69 -12.32 -10.51
C LYS A 85 -7.16 -12.84 -11.85
N ASP A 86 -6.64 -11.97 -12.71
CA ASP A 86 -6.10 -12.34 -14.01
C ASP A 86 -4.84 -13.20 -13.90
N LEU A 87 -3.96 -12.90 -12.95
CA LEU A 87 -2.77 -13.70 -12.65
C LEU A 87 -3.17 -15.06 -12.09
N ASN A 88 -4.11 -15.13 -11.14
CA ASN A 88 -4.60 -16.39 -10.59
C ASN A 88 -5.26 -17.25 -11.67
N ASN A 89 -6.08 -16.65 -12.54
CA ASN A 89 -6.68 -17.34 -13.68
C ASN A 89 -5.60 -17.86 -14.65
N SER A 90 -4.59 -17.04 -14.96
CA SER A 90 -3.46 -17.50 -15.77
C SER A 90 -2.76 -18.68 -15.10
N LEU A 91 -2.37 -18.58 -13.84
CA LEU A 91 -1.66 -19.66 -13.14
C LEU A 91 -2.46 -20.97 -13.09
N ARG A 92 -3.79 -20.89 -12.93
CA ARG A 92 -4.66 -22.08 -12.90
C ARG A 92 -4.89 -22.71 -14.28
N HIS A 93 -4.98 -21.90 -15.33
CA HIS A 93 -5.41 -22.38 -16.65
C HIS A 93 -4.26 -22.50 -17.67
N THR A 94 -3.12 -21.83 -17.45
CA THR A 94 -1.91 -22.01 -18.28
C THR A 94 -0.99 -23.05 -17.68
N THR A 95 -1.30 -24.33 -17.90
CA THR A 95 -0.35 -25.44 -17.79
C THR A 95 0.58 -25.44 -19.01
N GLN A 96 1.42 -24.41 -19.14
CA GLN A 96 2.47 -24.47 -20.16
C GLN A 96 3.49 -25.56 -19.77
N GLY A 97 3.52 -26.64 -20.55
CA GLY A 97 4.55 -27.66 -20.44
C GLY A 97 5.95 -27.06 -20.60
N GLY A 98 6.92 -27.53 -19.81
CA GLY A 98 8.33 -27.13 -19.92
C GLY A 98 8.76 -25.94 -19.05
N GLY A 99 8.03 -25.59 -17.98
CA GLY A 99 8.52 -24.63 -16.96
C GLY A 99 8.50 -23.15 -17.36
N ARG A 100 7.86 -22.79 -18.48
CA ARG A 100 7.81 -21.40 -19.01
C ARG A 100 6.84 -20.47 -18.28
N GLN A 101 6.17 -20.93 -17.22
CA GLN A 101 5.22 -20.11 -16.45
C GLN A 101 5.85 -18.85 -15.84
N ASN A 102 7.11 -18.94 -15.40
CA ASN A 102 7.82 -17.80 -14.81
C ASN A 102 8.07 -16.67 -15.84
N LEU A 103 8.28 -17.01 -17.11
CA LEU A 103 8.47 -16.04 -18.20
C LEU A 103 7.16 -15.31 -18.51
N ALA A 104 6.04 -16.03 -18.57
CA ALA A 104 4.73 -15.42 -18.80
C ALA A 104 4.32 -14.49 -17.65
N LEU A 105 4.67 -14.85 -16.41
CA LEU A 105 4.39 -14.03 -15.23
C LEU A 105 5.24 -12.75 -15.21
N SER A 106 6.54 -12.83 -15.53
CA SER A 106 7.40 -11.64 -15.57
C SER A 106 6.98 -10.66 -16.66
N GLU A 107 6.56 -11.16 -17.83
CA GLU A 107 6.03 -10.33 -18.91
C GLU A 107 4.74 -9.60 -18.49
N ARG A 108 3.82 -10.28 -17.80
CA ARG A 108 2.60 -9.66 -17.27
C ARG A 108 2.90 -8.59 -16.23
N ILE A 109 3.85 -8.83 -15.33
CA ILE A 109 4.27 -7.83 -14.33
C ILE A 109 4.89 -6.60 -15.02
N SER A 110 5.66 -6.79 -16.10
CA SER A 110 6.21 -5.67 -16.87
C SER A 110 5.09 -4.82 -17.50
N LYS A 111 4.08 -5.47 -18.08
CA LYS A 111 2.89 -4.80 -18.65
C LYS A 111 2.04 -4.09 -17.60
N SER A 112 1.88 -4.69 -16.43
CA SER A 112 1.16 -4.13 -15.27
C SER A 112 1.64 -2.72 -14.93
N LYS A 113 2.96 -2.48 -14.92
CA LYS A 113 3.53 -1.15 -14.63
C LYS A 113 3.02 -0.09 -15.62
N SER A 114 3.04 -0.39 -16.92
CA SER A 114 2.57 0.55 -17.94
C SER A 114 1.06 0.78 -17.84
N ALA A 115 0.27 -0.27 -17.55
CA ALA A 115 -1.17 -0.15 -17.35
C ALA A 115 -1.51 0.70 -16.12
N ALA A 116 -0.79 0.53 -15.01
CA ALA A 116 -0.92 1.35 -13.81
C ALA A 116 -0.64 2.84 -14.08
N SER A 117 0.37 3.14 -14.92
CA SER A 117 0.66 4.52 -15.33
C SER A 117 -0.51 5.15 -16.07
N LEU A 118 -1.13 4.41 -17.01
CA LEU A 118 -2.28 4.89 -17.77
C LEU A 118 -3.50 5.17 -16.89
N VAL A 119 -3.73 4.38 -15.84
CA VAL A 119 -4.82 4.63 -14.86
C VAL A 119 -4.61 5.98 -14.15
N LEU A 120 -3.39 6.29 -13.75
CA LEU A 120 -3.06 7.58 -13.13
C LEU A 120 -3.21 8.75 -14.10
N GLU A 121 -2.69 8.61 -15.32
CA GLU A 121 -2.81 9.63 -16.37
C GLU A 121 -4.28 9.91 -16.71
N GLY A 122 -5.11 8.87 -16.83
CA GLY A 122 -6.54 9.02 -17.07
C GLY A 122 -7.25 9.79 -15.95
N GLN A 123 -6.91 9.51 -14.68
CA GLN A 123 -7.48 10.25 -13.55
C GLN A 123 -6.99 11.70 -13.50
N LYS A 124 -5.71 11.95 -13.82
CA LYS A 124 -5.14 13.28 -13.94
C LYS A 124 -5.87 14.10 -15.00
N GLU A 125 -6.06 13.53 -16.20
CA GLU A 125 -6.81 14.20 -17.27
C GLU A 125 -8.24 14.50 -16.88
N ARG A 126 -8.92 13.59 -16.16
CA ARG A 126 -10.29 13.79 -15.69
C ARG A 126 -10.41 15.02 -14.77
N LEU A 127 -9.48 15.18 -13.83
CA LEU A 127 -9.48 16.34 -12.93
C LEU A 127 -9.13 17.64 -13.66
N LEU A 128 -8.13 17.59 -14.57
CA LEU A 128 -7.77 18.73 -15.42
C LEU A 128 -8.95 19.20 -16.28
N LYS A 129 -9.63 18.27 -16.99
CA LYS A 129 -10.82 18.56 -17.80
C LYS A 129 -11.98 19.07 -16.94
N GLY A 130 -12.09 18.59 -15.70
CA GLY A 130 -13.11 19.03 -14.75
C GLY A 130 -12.89 20.45 -14.20
N GLY A 131 -11.67 21.00 -14.31
CA GLY A 131 -11.34 22.31 -13.74
C GLY A 131 -11.55 22.37 -12.23
N THR A 132 -11.35 21.27 -11.51
CA THR A 132 -11.64 21.14 -10.08
C THR A 132 -10.90 22.18 -9.24
N ILE A 133 -9.63 22.44 -9.56
CA ILE A 133 -8.82 23.48 -8.91
C ILE A 133 -9.47 24.86 -9.03
N VAL A 134 -9.91 25.22 -10.24
CA VAL A 134 -10.53 26.53 -10.51
C VAL A 134 -11.83 26.66 -9.73
N ARG A 135 -12.69 25.63 -9.78
CA ARG A 135 -13.95 25.61 -9.01
C ARG A 135 -13.74 25.74 -7.51
N ARG A 136 -12.68 25.11 -6.97
CA ARG A 136 -12.31 25.19 -5.56
C ARG A 136 -11.78 26.57 -5.20
N ALA A 137 -10.93 27.15 -6.04
CA ALA A 137 -10.46 28.52 -5.85
C ALA A 137 -11.62 29.53 -5.87
N ASP A 138 -12.58 29.38 -6.78
CA ASP A 138 -13.79 30.21 -6.85
C ASP A 138 -14.68 30.03 -5.62
N ALA A 139 -14.80 28.80 -5.11
CA ALA A 139 -15.53 28.52 -3.88
C ALA A 139 -14.87 29.19 -2.65
N LEU A 140 -13.54 29.11 -2.53
CA LEU A 140 -12.78 29.80 -1.48
C LEU A 140 -12.94 31.32 -1.58
N THR A 141 -12.89 31.88 -2.79
CA THR A 141 -13.13 33.30 -3.02
C THR A 141 -14.53 33.72 -2.59
N ARG A 142 -15.57 32.96 -2.97
CA ARG A 142 -16.95 33.22 -2.54
C ARG A 142 -17.11 33.16 -1.03
N TYR A 143 -16.50 32.15 -0.39
CA TYR A 143 -16.50 32.03 1.06
C TYR A 143 -15.88 33.25 1.73
N ILE A 144 -14.69 33.67 1.29
CA ILE A 144 -13.97 34.81 1.88
C ILE A 144 -14.75 36.11 1.69
N VAL A 145 -15.31 36.34 0.50
CA VAL A 145 -16.17 37.51 0.24
C VAL A 145 -17.40 37.50 1.17
N SER A 146 -18.02 36.34 1.39
CA SER A 146 -19.16 36.20 2.29
C SER A 146 -18.77 36.47 3.75
N SER A 147 -17.64 35.93 4.21
CA SER A 147 -17.15 36.14 5.58
C SER A 147 -16.73 37.58 5.82
N GLU A 148 -16.10 38.23 4.85
CA GLU A 148 -15.71 39.64 4.94
C GLU A 148 -16.92 40.57 4.96
N THR A 149 -17.97 40.23 4.20
CA THR A 149 -19.24 40.96 4.23
C THR A 149 -19.88 40.91 5.61
N LEU A 150 -19.82 39.75 6.28
CA LEU A 150 -20.38 39.57 7.62
C LEU A 150 -19.54 40.26 8.71
N LYS A 151 -18.21 40.22 8.62
CA LYS A 151 -17.31 40.74 9.67
C LYS A 151 -17.05 42.24 9.56
N HIS A 152 -16.78 42.74 8.36
CA HIS A 152 -16.27 44.10 8.15
C HIS A 152 -17.15 44.91 7.17
N GLY A 153 -18.24 44.33 6.67
CA GLY A 153 -19.25 45.02 5.86
C GLY A 153 -18.97 45.05 4.36
N LYS A 154 -19.61 45.98 3.65
CA LYS A 154 -19.60 46.01 2.17
C LYS A 154 -18.27 46.49 1.57
N GLN A 155 -17.51 47.32 2.29
CA GLN A 155 -16.25 47.86 1.77
C GLN A 155 -15.16 46.78 1.69
N SER A 156 -14.99 45.99 2.76
CA SER A 156 -14.06 44.87 2.80
C SER A 156 -14.38 43.81 1.75
N SER A 157 -15.66 43.51 1.54
CA SER A 157 -16.07 42.51 0.56
C SER A 157 -15.81 42.95 -0.87
N GLN A 158 -15.89 44.25 -1.18
CA GLN A 158 -15.46 44.80 -2.47
C GLN A 158 -13.93 44.74 -2.62
N ALA A 159 -13.16 45.01 -1.57
CA ALA A 159 -11.71 44.84 -1.58
C ALA A 159 -11.32 43.37 -1.84
N ALA A 160 -11.98 42.41 -1.18
CA ALA A 160 -11.76 40.97 -1.43
C ALA A 160 -12.13 40.56 -2.86
N LYS A 161 -13.23 41.09 -3.41
CA LYS A 161 -13.65 40.84 -4.81
C LYS A 161 -12.66 41.41 -5.81
N THR A 162 -12.12 42.60 -5.56
CA THR A 162 -11.15 43.24 -6.46
C THR A 162 -9.81 42.54 -6.43
N SER A 163 -9.34 42.12 -5.24
CA SER A 163 -8.16 41.27 -5.07
C SER A 163 -8.27 39.98 -5.89
N ALA A 164 -9.42 39.30 -5.83
CA ALA A 164 -9.61 38.04 -6.54
C ALA A 164 -9.63 38.17 -8.08
N LYS A 165 -10.01 39.32 -8.64
CA LYS A 165 -10.12 39.52 -10.10
C LYS A 165 -8.77 39.55 -10.83
N GLY A 166 -7.69 39.91 -10.13
CA GLY A 166 -6.36 40.05 -10.73
C GLY A 166 -5.48 38.81 -10.64
N THR A 167 -5.88 37.83 -9.83
CA THR A 167 -5.02 36.68 -9.53
C THR A 167 -5.21 35.58 -10.56
N THR A 168 -4.36 35.58 -11.58
CA THR A 168 -4.17 34.36 -12.37
C THR A 168 -3.45 33.34 -11.49
N PHE A 169 -4.12 32.27 -11.09
CA PHE A 169 -3.49 31.15 -10.40
C PHE A 169 -2.42 30.54 -11.31
N ARG A 170 -1.18 31.03 -11.20
CA ARG A 170 -0.04 30.43 -11.87
C ARG A 170 0.10 29.04 -11.26
N MET A 171 -0.34 28.04 -12.01
CA MET A 171 -0.61 26.71 -11.47
C MET A 171 0.59 26.20 -10.67
N MET A 172 0.40 26.04 -9.36
CA MET A 172 1.37 25.32 -8.55
C MET A 172 1.45 23.88 -9.06
N ARG A 173 2.69 23.40 -9.17
CA ARG A 173 3.17 22.13 -9.75
C ARG A 173 2.08 21.07 -10.02
N PRO A 174 2.05 20.48 -11.24
CA PRO A 174 1.02 19.51 -11.65
C PRO A 174 0.91 18.32 -10.67
N TYR A 175 -0.20 17.59 -10.77
CA TYR A 175 -0.42 16.33 -10.04
C TYR A 175 0.82 15.43 -10.09
N PRO A 176 1.11 14.71 -9.00
CA PRO A 176 2.31 13.88 -8.95
C PRO A 176 2.26 12.77 -10.00
N MET A 177 3.41 12.54 -10.64
CA MET A 177 3.58 11.47 -11.63
C MET A 177 3.70 10.11 -10.93
N TYR A 178 3.46 9.01 -11.66
CA TYR A 178 3.63 7.65 -11.11
C TYR A 178 5.02 7.46 -10.50
N ASP A 179 6.06 7.90 -11.20
CA ASP A 179 7.44 7.76 -10.76
C ASP A 179 7.70 8.54 -9.46
N GLU A 180 7.12 9.74 -9.31
CA GLU A 180 7.22 10.50 -8.07
C GLU A 180 6.58 9.76 -6.90
N LEU A 181 5.38 9.19 -7.09
CA LEU A 181 4.69 8.41 -6.04
C LEU A 181 5.46 7.13 -5.69
N TYR A 182 6.02 6.46 -6.69
CA TYR A 182 6.80 5.24 -6.52
C TYR A 182 8.12 5.50 -5.79
N GLU A 183 8.78 6.62 -6.08
CA GLU A 183 10.04 7.01 -5.46
C GLU A 183 9.85 7.49 -4.02
N PHE A 184 8.71 8.12 -3.69
CA PHE A 184 8.42 8.66 -2.36
C PHE A 184 8.37 7.60 -1.25
N GLU A 185 8.01 6.35 -1.57
CA GLU A 185 7.91 5.28 -0.57
C GLU A 185 9.24 4.61 -0.21
N GLN A 186 10.33 4.84 -0.94
CA GLN A 186 11.50 3.94 -0.85
C GLN A 186 12.89 4.56 -0.70
N ARG A 187 13.07 5.87 -0.48
CA ARG A 187 14.44 6.40 -0.34
C ARG A 187 14.63 7.35 0.84
N ILE A 188 15.42 6.90 1.81
CA ILE A 188 16.29 7.81 2.54
C ILE A 188 17.38 8.22 1.54
N PRO A 189 17.57 9.53 1.27
CA PRO A 189 18.64 9.99 0.38
C PRO A 189 19.99 9.40 0.84
N GLY A 190 20.65 8.62 -0.02
CA GLY A 190 21.94 7.99 0.27
C GLY A 190 21.91 6.52 0.68
N GLU A 191 20.74 5.92 0.90
CA GLU A 191 20.65 4.48 1.21
C GLU A 191 20.37 3.67 -0.08
N PRO A 192 21.19 2.66 -0.42
CA PRO A 192 20.95 1.84 -1.60
C PRO A 192 19.66 1.05 -1.43
N ARG A 193 18.89 0.91 -2.51
CA ARG A 193 17.64 0.17 -2.53
C ARG A 193 17.89 -1.29 -2.11
N GLU A 194 17.21 -1.77 -1.08
CA GLU A 194 17.17 -3.21 -0.80
C GLU A 194 16.54 -3.91 -2.02
N SER A 195 17.26 -4.88 -2.58
CA SER A 195 16.78 -5.57 -3.78
C SER A 195 15.42 -6.22 -3.49
N PRO A 196 14.46 -6.22 -4.43
CA PRO A 196 13.14 -6.81 -4.22
C PRO A 196 13.20 -8.31 -3.84
N MET A 197 14.31 -8.97 -4.14
CA MET A 197 14.60 -10.33 -3.69
C MET A 197 14.78 -10.47 -2.17
N MET A 198 15.12 -9.39 -1.45
CA MET A 198 15.23 -9.38 0.01
C MET A 198 13.93 -9.00 0.73
N ALA A 199 13.02 -8.31 0.04
CA ALA A 199 11.78 -7.78 0.65
C ALA A 199 10.67 -8.83 0.78
N VAL A 200 10.67 -9.85 -0.09
CA VAL A 200 9.85 -11.04 0.10
C VAL A 200 10.72 -12.02 0.86
N SER A 201 10.50 -12.17 2.17
CA SER A 201 10.92 -13.41 2.82
C SER A 201 10.05 -14.51 2.22
N ILE A 202 10.50 -15.05 1.09
CA ILE A 202 10.01 -16.31 0.60
C ILE A 202 10.35 -17.24 1.77
N ARG A 203 9.34 -17.58 2.58
CA ARG A 203 9.45 -18.70 3.52
C ARG A 203 10.08 -19.80 2.69
N MET A 204 11.29 -20.18 3.09
CA MET A 204 12.12 -21.20 2.45
C MET A 204 11.23 -22.22 1.74
N PRO A 205 11.50 -22.56 0.47
CA PRO A 205 10.69 -23.55 -0.26
C PRO A 205 10.47 -24.72 0.68
N TYR A 206 9.20 -25.06 0.94
CA TYR A 206 8.83 -25.95 2.02
C TYR A 206 9.63 -27.25 1.91
N THR A 207 10.70 -27.38 2.70
CA THR A 207 11.50 -28.59 2.73
C THR A 207 10.73 -29.55 3.60
N LEU A 208 10.04 -30.50 2.94
CA LEU A 208 9.38 -31.61 3.63
C LEU A 208 10.42 -32.28 4.53
N SER A 209 10.12 -32.41 5.83
CA SER A 209 10.99 -33.18 6.72
C SER A 209 11.08 -34.62 6.23
N GLU A 210 12.20 -35.30 6.44
CA GLU A 210 12.38 -36.69 6.00
C GLU A 210 11.28 -37.62 6.52
N LYS A 211 10.71 -37.31 7.69
CA LYS A 211 9.58 -38.05 8.26
C LYS A 211 8.29 -37.89 7.44
N ALA A 212 8.05 -36.72 6.86
CA ALA A 212 6.93 -36.48 5.96
C ALA A 212 7.12 -37.19 4.61
N ARG A 213 8.38 -37.42 4.20
CA ARG A 213 8.72 -38.17 2.97
C ARG A 213 8.39 -39.66 3.05
N LEU A 214 8.26 -40.21 4.26
CA LEU A 214 7.97 -41.63 4.54
C LEU A 214 6.49 -41.89 4.85
N HIS A 215 5.64 -40.86 4.90
CA HIS A 215 4.20 -41.05 5.03
C HIS A 215 3.64 -41.61 3.71
N GLY A 216 3.32 -42.90 3.70
CA GLY A 216 2.74 -43.60 2.55
C GLY A 216 3.65 -44.68 1.93
N SER A 217 4.93 -44.74 2.30
CA SER A 217 5.76 -45.92 1.96
C SER A 217 5.33 -47.11 2.83
N PRO A 218 5.10 -48.30 2.26
CA PRO A 218 4.79 -49.50 3.03
C PRO A 218 5.91 -49.73 4.05
N LYS A 219 5.54 -49.95 5.32
CA LYS A 219 6.52 -50.26 6.37
C LYS A 219 7.25 -51.53 5.94
N PRO A 220 8.59 -51.57 5.98
CA PRO A 220 9.30 -52.81 5.73
C PRO A 220 8.81 -53.84 6.75
N ASP A 221 8.25 -54.93 6.24
CA ASP A 221 7.77 -56.02 7.08
C ASP A 221 8.93 -56.49 7.96
N LYS A 222 8.72 -56.45 9.28
CA LYS A 222 9.65 -57.00 10.26
C LYS A 222 9.57 -58.52 10.21
N THR A 223 9.95 -59.13 9.09
CA THR A 223 10.18 -60.57 9.00
C THR A 223 11.52 -60.88 9.67
N LYS A 224 11.46 -60.98 11.00
CA LYS A 224 12.11 -62.00 11.84
C LYS A 224 13.32 -62.72 11.20
N SER A 225 14.44 -62.01 11.03
CA SER A 225 15.75 -62.63 10.85
C SER A 225 16.23 -63.17 12.20
N LYS A 226 15.69 -64.34 12.57
CA LYS A 226 16.23 -65.21 13.61
C LYS A 226 17.37 -65.99 12.97
N SER A 227 18.56 -65.39 12.91
CA SER A 227 19.78 -66.13 12.54
C SER A 227 20.16 -66.99 13.74
N ASN A 228 19.88 -68.29 13.62
CA ASN A 228 20.48 -69.32 14.46
C ASN A 228 22.00 -69.28 14.29
N SER A 229 22.71 -69.17 15.39
CA SER A 229 24.15 -69.44 15.48
C SER A 229 24.32 -70.60 16.46
N ASP A 230 24.09 -71.81 15.95
CA ASP A 230 24.54 -73.06 16.54
C ASP A 230 25.54 -73.62 15.49
N ASP A 231 26.84 -73.63 15.77
CA ASP A 231 27.58 -74.69 16.48
C ASP A 231 27.89 -75.86 15.52
N GLU A 232 29.15 -75.93 15.05
CA GLU A 232 29.81 -77.18 14.67
C GLU A 232 31.33 -76.99 14.64
N SER A 233 31.96 -77.64 15.60
CA SER A 233 33.39 -77.93 15.76
C SER A 233 33.86 -79.06 14.83
N GLU A 234 35.11 -79.01 14.36
CA GLU A 234 36.08 -80.15 14.24
C GLU A 234 37.31 -79.64 13.44
N ALA A 235 38.50 -79.56 14.05
CA ALA A 235 39.50 -80.63 14.25
C ALA A 235 40.29 -80.90 12.94
N ASP A 236 41.56 -80.45 12.91
CA ASP A 236 42.77 -81.31 12.85
C ASP A 236 43.33 -81.24 11.40
N GLU A 237 44.61 -81.35 11.06
CA GLU A 237 45.87 -81.64 11.73
C GLU A 237 47.00 -81.19 10.76
N ASP A 238 48.26 -81.34 11.19
CA ASP A 238 49.53 -80.94 10.57
C ASP A 238 49.80 -81.33 9.09
#